data_AF-A0A971AST8-F1
#
_entry.id   AF-A0A971AST8-F1
#
_cell.length_a   1.000
_cell.length_b   1.000
_cell.length_c   1.000
_cell.angle_alpha   90.00
_cell.angle_beta   90.00
_cell.angle_gamma   90.00
#
_symmetry.space_group_name_H-M   'P 1'
#
loop_
_entity.id
_entity.type
_entity.pdbx_description
1 polymer ?
#
loop_
_entity_poly.entity_id
_entity_poly.type
_entity_poly.pdbx_seq_one_letter_code
_entity_poly.pdbx_strand_id
1 'polypeptide(L)' 'MNKKTRVLLIFGGQSGEHEVSVVSASYVFKALDSAKYDIETIGITKEGLWYWGVKPEEWRENVGQIL' A
#
# COMPACT_ATOMS: atom_id res chain seq x y z
N MET A 1 28.67 5.95 -2.78
CA MET A 1 27.37 5.80 -2.10
C MET A 1 26.42 5.11 -3.08
N ASN A 2 26.01 3.89 -2.80
CA ASN A 2 25.07 3.19 -3.68
C ASN A 2 23.67 3.72 -3.37
N LYS A 3 23.10 4.52 -4.28
CA LYS A 3 21.79 5.16 -4.08
C LYS A 3 20.71 4.08 -4.23
N LYS A 4 19.91 3.85 -3.18
CA LYS A 4 18.75 2.95 -3.26
C LYS A 4 17.74 3.48 -4.28
N THR A 5 17.10 2.58 -5.01
CA THR A 5 16.01 2.93 -5.92
C THR A 5 14.78 3.28 -5.08
N ARG A 6 14.16 4.44 -5.36
CA ARG A 6 12.90 4.81 -4.71
C ARG A 6 11.73 4.11 -5.37
N VAL A 7 10.89 3.48 -4.57
CA VAL A 7 9.70 2.75 -5.02
C VAL A 7 8.50 3.25 -4.24
N LEU A 8 7.47 3.68 -4.97
CA LEU A 8 6.16 3.99 -4.39
C LEU A 8 5.22 2.84 -4.71
N LEU A 9 4.78 2.12 -3.68
CA LEU A 9 3.80 1.03 -3.79
C LEU A 9 2.39 1.61 -3.57
N ILE A 10 1.60 1.65 -4.63
CA ILE A 10 0.20 2.10 -4.60
C ILE A 10 -0.72 0.88 -4.64
N PHE A 11 -1.74 0.84 -3.81
CA PHE A 11 -2.66 -0.30 -3.70
C PHE A 11 -4.08 0.10 -3.30
N GLY A 12 -5.01 -0.85 -3.35
CA GLY A 12 -6.45 -0.61 -3.18
C GLY A 12 -7.07 -0.03 -4.45
N GLY A 13 -7.84 1.05 -4.29
CA GLY A 13 -8.49 1.79 -5.36
C GLY A 13 -10.02 1.65 -5.38
N GLN A 14 -10.67 2.57 -6.09
CA GLN A 14 -12.11 2.52 -6.41
C GLN A 14 -12.35 1.52 -7.55
N SER A 15 -12.30 0.23 -7.23
CA SER A 15 -12.43 -0.88 -8.17
C SER A 15 -13.09 -2.08 -7.49
N GLY A 16 -13.76 -2.94 -8.28
CA GLY A 16 -14.23 -4.25 -7.80
C GLY A 16 -13.10 -5.23 -7.43
N GLU A 17 -11.85 -4.91 -7.79
CA GLU A 17 -10.64 -5.66 -7.42
C GLU A 17 -9.88 -5.04 -6.24
N HIS A 18 -10.50 -4.12 -5.48
CA HIS A 18 -9.87 -3.43 -4.36
C HIS A 18 -9.15 -4.39 -3.41
N GLU A 19 -9.83 -5.43 -2.93
CA GLU A 19 -9.30 -6.39 -1.97
C GLU A 19 -8.17 -7.22 -2.57
N VAL A 20 -8.29 -7.55 -3.86
CA VAL A 20 -7.24 -8.27 -4.60
C VAL A 20 -5.99 -7.41 -4.66
N SER A 21 -6.13 -6.12 -4.97
CA SER A 21 -5.03 -5.13 -5.00
C SER A 21 -4.33 -5.01 -3.64
N VAL A 22 -5.08 -4.93 -2.53
CA VAL A 22 -4.52 -4.90 -1.15
C VAL A 22 -3.73 -6.18 -0.83
N VAL A 23 -4.29 -7.35 -1.16
CA VAL A 23 -3.63 -8.64 -0.91
C VAL A 23 -2.36 -8.77 -1.76
N SER A 24 -2.42 -8.43 -3.05
CA SER A 24 -1.26 -8.44 -3.95
C SER A 24 -0.16 -7.51 -3.43
N ALA A 25 -0.51 -6.29 -3.03
CA ALA A 25 0.45 -5.34 -2.47
C ALA A 25 1.08 -5.83 -1.17
N SER A 26 0.35 -6.59 -0.34
CA SER A 26 0.91 -7.20 0.87
C SER A 26 2.02 -8.21 0.55
N TYR A 27 1.86 -9.02 -0.49
CA TYR A 27 2.92 -9.93 -0.93
C TYR A 27 4.10 -9.19 -1.56
N VAL A 28 3.84 -8.17 -2.39
CA VAL A 28 4.90 -7.34 -2.99
C VAL A 28 5.70 -6.63 -1.91
N PHE A 29 5.04 -5.99 -0.95
CA PHE A 29 5.70 -5.26 0.14
C PHE A 29 6.63 -6.16 0.95
N LYS A 30 6.19 -7.40 1.25
CA LYS A 30 7.02 -8.40 1.94
C LYS A 30 8.20 -8.91 1.13
N ALA A 31 8.10 -8.92 -0.20
CA ALA A 31 9.16 -9.39 -1.09
C ALA A 31 10.19 -8.31 -1.45
N LEU A 32 9.87 -7.03 -1.21
CA LEU A 32 10.78 -5.93 -1.51
C LEU A 32 12.00 -5.94 -0.59
N ASP A 33 13.18 -5.87 -1.20
CA ASP A 33 14.47 -5.83 -0.51
C ASP A 33 14.78 -4.41 -0.02
N SER A 34 14.63 -4.19 1.29
CA SER A 34 14.91 -2.89 1.94
C SER A 34 16.37 -2.46 1.86
N ALA A 35 17.32 -3.35 1.54
CA ALA A 35 18.71 -2.97 1.28
C ALA A 35 18.87 -2.32 -0.10
N LYS A 36 18.01 -2.65 -1.07
CA LYS A 36 18.03 -2.14 -2.45
C LYS A 36 17.07 -0.97 -2.67
N TYR A 37 15.95 -0.95 -1.95
CA TYR A 37 14.85 -0.02 -2.18
C TYR A 37 14.60 0.90 -0.97
N ASP A 38 14.24 2.14 -1.29
CA ASP A 38 13.64 3.12 -0.38
C ASP A 38 12.14 3.13 -0.70
N ILE A 39 11.33 2.52 0.17
CA ILE A 39 9.95 2.12 -0.14
C ILE A 39 8.98 3.03 0.59
N GLU A 40 8.10 3.68 -0.17
CA GLU A 40 6.96 4.45 0.33
C GLU A 40 5.67 3.75 -0.11
N THR A 41 4.58 3.94 0.65
CA THR A 41 3.31 3.27 0.40
C THR A 41 2.13 4.23 0.37
N ILE A 42 1.20 4.00 -0.56
CA ILE A 42 -0.09 4.70 -0.63
C ILE A 42 -1.22 3.69 -0.76
N GLY A 43 -2.17 3.75 0.16
CA GLY A 43 -3.45 3.04 0.06
C GLY A 43 -4.52 3.98 -0.49
N ILE A 44 -5.33 3.49 -1.44
CA ILE A 44 -6.50 4.21 -1.95
C ILE A 44 -7.76 3.45 -1.50
N THR A 45 -8.71 4.11 -0.85
CA THR A 45 -9.95 3.47 -0.42
C THR A 45 -10.89 3.20 -1.60
N LYS A 46 -11.95 2.42 -1.37
CA LYS A 46 -13.04 2.23 -2.34
C LYS A 46 -13.76 3.52 -2.73
N GLU A 47 -13.73 4.54 -1.89
CA GLU A 47 -14.28 5.88 -2.15
C GLU A 47 -13.27 6.79 -2.87
N GLY A 48 -12.05 6.28 -3.16
CA GLY A 48 -11.01 7.04 -3.85
C GLY A 48 -10.22 7.98 -2.95
N LEU A 49 -10.25 7.81 -1.62
CA LEU A 49 -9.43 8.59 -0.68
C LEU A 49 -8.01 8.03 -0.59
N TRP A 50 -7.01 8.91 -0.54
CA TRP A 50 -5.59 8.52 -0.59
C TRP A 50 -4.92 8.70 0.78
N TYR A 51 -4.21 7.66 1.22
CA TYR A 51 -3.50 7.62 2.50
C TYR A 51 -2.04 7.24 2.29
N TRP A 52 -1.11 8.07 2.77
CA TRP A 52 0.33 7.80 2.71
C TRP A 52 0.82 7.17 4.02
N GLY A 53 1.77 6.24 3.92
CA GLY A 53 2.52 5.68 5.05
C GLY A 53 1.82 4.46 5.64
N VAL A 54 0.80 3.97 4.95
CA VAL A 54 -0.04 2.85 5.35
C VAL A 54 0.52 1.56 4.80
N LYS A 55 0.66 0.54 5.63
CA LYS A 55 1.17 -0.76 5.17
C LYS A 55 0.02 -1.60 4.62
N PRO A 56 0.17 -2.26 3.46
CA PRO A 56 -0.86 -3.13 2.92
C PRO A 56 -1.33 -4.23 3.88
N GLU A 57 -0.43 -4.78 4.69
CA GLU A 57 -0.73 -5.85 5.66
C GLU A 57 -1.50 -5.39 6.91
N GLU A 58 -1.36 -4.10 7.25
CA GLU A 58 -2.10 -3.44 8.33
C GLU A 58 -3.34 -2.70 7.79
N TRP A 59 -3.55 -2.71 6.47
CA TRP A 59 -4.65 -1.99 5.83
C TRP A 59 -5.99 -2.57 6.27
N ARG A 60 -6.74 -1.74 6.99
CA ARG A 60 -8.11 -1.95 7.40
C ARG A 60 -8.86 -0.69 6.97
N GLU A 61 -9.67 -0.78 5.92
CA GLU A 61 -10.52 0.34 5.49
C GLU A 61 -11.54 0.76 6.58
N ASN A 62 -11.71 -0.07 7.61
CA ASN A 62 -12.69 0.01 8.69
C ASN A 62 -14.09 0.47 8.24
N VAL A 63 -14.88 -0.55 7.95
CA VAL A 63 -16.30 -0.68 8.29
C VAL A 63 -16.63 0.06 9.59
N GLY A 64 -17.04 1.33 9.49
CA GLY A 64 -17.63 2.12 10.57
C GLY A 64 -16.67 2.72 11.60
N GLN A 65 -16.78 4.04 11.76
CA GLN A 65 -16.23 4.88 12.85
C GLN A 65 -14.73 5.20 12.81
N ILE A 66 -14.45 6.39 12.28
CA ILE A 66 -13.52 7.32 12.91
C ILE A 66 -14.38 8.25 13.77
N LEU A 67 -14.40 8.02 15.08
CA LEU A 67 -14.35 9.06 16.11
C LEU A 67 -13.07 8.81 16.91
#